data_AF-S3W8Y8-F1
#
_entry.id   AF-S3W8Y8-F1
#
_cell.length_a   1.000
_cell.length_b   1.000
_cell.length_c   1.000
_cell.angle_alpha   90.00
_cell.angle_beta   90.00
_cell.angle_gamma   90.00
#
_symmetry.space_group_name_H-M   'P 1'
#
loop_
_entity.id
_entity.type
_entity.pdbx_description
1 polymer ?
#
loop_
_entity_poly.entity_id
_entity_poly.type
_entity_poly.pdbx_seq_one_letter_code
_entity_poly.pdbx_strand_id
1 'polypeptide(L)'
;MSSIKHAVEVCRLLVLLVLVVLGSTCKHESEEINPYMDLFNNSTLTRSEFYKDQVPSWEFRVFPLDVEAKDFVTSLNRIDGFDDIPSSSGSWKIVAEEIKSVKAKLPKSINKLLTEFLFRIYVCENLGGSAVSGFVYRNGRATGGFVILDSQILNKNANDWISYKENSAFKPGNISIKIKIEEENSNTKVNALMYILLHEFGHIISVSSGIGPDFRGKTRKFENLPFYQGIWKSEKKSIYDDSQFRLRPAIKFYSSSLALEENWNSIYPVLETTPFPTLYSATNADDFFAESFVSYVHVIMQKRPWELALFEKGKKIYQTKNGIEKKALEKQRRIIENIINRPNP
;
A
#
# COMPACT_ATOMS: atom_id res chain seq x y z
N MET A 1 -13.71 -70.75 12.63
CA MET A 1 -12.90 -69.68 13.27
C MET A 1 -12.10 -68.79 12.29
N SER A 2 -12.03 -69.09 10.98
CA SER A 2 -11.29 -68.28 10.00
C SER A 2 -12.10 -67.09 9.40
N SER A 3 -13.42 -67.22 9.23
CA SER A 3 -14.26 -66.21 8.58
C SER A 3 -14.50 -64.92 9.41
N ILE A 4 -14.48 -65.00 10.73
CA ILE A 4 -14.72 -63.84 11.62
C ILE A 4 -13.50 -62.91 11.68
N LYS A 5 -12.27 -63.44 11.53
CA LYS A 5 -11.05 -62.62 11.54
C LYS A 5 -10.96 -61.70 10.33
N HIS A 6 -11.34 -62.19 9.14
CA HIS A 6 -11.36 -61.35 7.92
C HIS A 6 -12.43 -60.25 7.97
N ALA A 7 -13.62 -60.53 8.54
CA ALA A 7 -14.65 -59.49 8.69
C ALA A 7 -14.21 -58.35 9.62
N VAL A 8 -13.46 -58.66 10.68
CA VAL A 8 -12.94 -57.66 11.64
C VAL A 8 -11.77 -56.85 11.05
N GLU A 9 -10.90 -57.46 10.24
CA GLU A 9 -9.83 -56.73 9.53
C GLU A 9 -10.36 -55.80 8.44
N VAL A 10 -11.35 -56.24 7.67
CA VAL A 10 -12.02 -55.39 6.65
C VAL A 10 -12.78 -54.24 7.31
N CYS A 11 -13.42 -54.47 8.46
CA CYS A 11 -14.09 -53.40 9.21
C CYS A 11 -13.11 -52.39 9.82
N ARG A 12 -11.92 -52.84 10.27
CA ARG A 12 -10.85 -51.94 10.74
C ARG A 12 -10.25 -51.11 9.61
N LEU A 13 -10.05 -51.70 8.43
CA LEU A 13 -9.58 -50.97 7.25
C LEU A 13 -10.59 -49.93 6.76
N LEU A 14 -11.88 -50.23 6.79
CA LEU A 14 -12.95 -49.27 6.44
C LEU A 14 -13.06 -48.12 7.45
N VAL A 15 -12.90 -48.38 8.76
CA VAL A 15 -12.89 -47.32 9.79
C VAL A 15 -11.64 -46.45 9.69
N LEU A 16 -10.48 -47.02 9.37
CA LEU A 16 -9.24 -46.26 9.10
C LEU A 16 -9.35 -45.43 7.81
N LEU A 17 -9.99 -45.95 6.75
CA LEU A 17 -10.18 -45.19 5.51
C LEU A 17 -11.16 -44.01 5.70
N VAL A 18 -12.23 -44.19 6.49
CA VAL A 18 -13.17 -43.12 6.82
C VAL A 18 -12.51 -42.04 7.70
N LEU A 19 -11.60 -42.42 8.61
CA LEU A 19 -10.83 -41.47 9.42
C LEU A 19 -9.75 -40.73 8.60
N VAL A 20 -9.19 -41.34 7.55
CA VAL A 20 -8.23 -40.66 6.65
C VAL A 20 -8.95 -39.75 5.64
N VAL A 21 -10.15 -40.11 5.18
CA VAL A 21 -10.95 -39.29 4.25
C VAL A 21 -11.67 -38.13 4.97
N LEU A 22 -12.08 -38.30 6.22
CA LEU A 22 -12.63 -37.21 7.06
C LEU A 22 -11.55 -36.44 7.84
N GLY A 23 -10.33 -36.97 7.88
CA GLY A 23 -9.13 -36.33 8.44
C GLY A 23 -8.49 -35.28 7.52
N SER A 24 -9.15 -34.92 6.41
CA SER A 24 -8.95 -33.62 5.76
C SER A 24 -9.52 -32.55 6.68
N THR A 25 -8.89 -32.38 7.85
CA THR A 25 -9.03 -31.18 8.65
C THR A 25 -8.76 -30.04 7.69
N CYS A 26 -9.82 -29.33 7.32
CA CYS A 26 -9.71 -27.93 6.92
C CYS A 26 -8.81 -27.33 7.99
N LYS A 27 -7.51 -27.16 7.70
CA LYS A 27 -6.65 -26.35 8.53
C LYS A 27 -7.32 -24.99 8.46
N HIS A 28 -8.11 -24.67 9.48
CA HIS A 28 -8.53 -23.31 9.69
C HIS A 28 -7.22 -22.54 9.74
N GLU A 29 -6.94 -21.79 8.68
CA GLU A 29 -5.84 -20.84 8.67
C GLU A 29 -6.05 -20.01 9.92
N SER A 30 -5.12 -20.10 10.87
CA SER A 30 -5.20 -19.35 12.12
C SER A 30 -5.40 -17.88 11.75
N GLU A 31 -6.46 -17.25 12.25
CA GLU A 31 -6.75 -15.87 11.91
C GLU A 31 -5.55 -14.99 12.26
N GLU A 32 -5.02 -14.30 11.25
CA GLU A 32 -3.87 -13.40 11.39
C GLU A 32 -4.25 -12.26 12.34
N ILE A 33 -3.61 -12.22 13.51
CA ILE A 33 -3.82 -11.16 14.50
C ILE A 33 -3.27 -9.87 13.92
N ASN A 34 -4.08 -8.82 13.96
CA ASN A 34 -3.69 -7.50 13.52
C ASN A 34 -2.63 -6.91 14.46
N PRO A 35 -1.37 -6.74 14.02
CA PRO A 35 -0.31 -6.27 14.90
C PRO A 35 -0.44 -4.76 15.20
N TYR A 36 -1.23 -4.04 14.41
CA TYR A 36 -1.44 -2.60 14.54
C TYR A 36 -2.51 -2.23 15.57
N MET A 37 -3.32 -3.21 16.01
CA MET A 37 -4.50 -2.98 16.86
C MET A 37 -4.20 -2.10 18.07
N ASP A 38 -3.14 -2.42 18.82
CA ASP A 38 -2.83 -1.71 20.06
C ASP A 38 -2.34 -0.28 19.79
N LEU A 39 -1.53 -0.08 18.74
CA LEU A 39 -1.07 1.25 18.34
C LEU A 39 -2.25 2.16 18.00
N PHE A 40 -3.19 1.68 17.17
CA PHE A 40 -4.30 2.50 16.71
C PHE A 40 -5.40 2.69 17.76
N ASN A 41 -5.53 1.80 18.74
CA ASN A 41 -6.45 1.98 19.87
C ASN A 41 -5.93 2.96 20.93
N ASN A 42 -4.61 3.01 21.14
CA ASN A 42 -4.05 3.71 22.30
C ASN A 42 -3.40 5.05 21.97
N SER A 43 -2.90 5.26 20.75
CA SER A 43 -2.21 6.49 20.37
C SER A 43 -3.09 7.74 20.48
N THR A 44 -2.51 8.84 20.91
CA THR A 44 -3.17 10.16 20.91
C THR A 44 -3.44 10.65 19.49
N LEU A 45 -2.56 10.34 18.52
CA LEU A 45 -2.72 10.77 17.13
C LEU A 45 -3.93 10.13 16.44
N THR A 46 -4.45 9.03 16.95
CA THR A 46 -5.62 8.37 16.33
C THR A 46 -6.94 8.93 16.84
N ARG A 47 -6.92 9.90 17.75
CA ARG A 47 -8.12 10.47 18.40
C ARG A 47 -8.51 11.80 17.75
N SER A 48 -9.78 11.93 17.37
CA SER A 48 -10.25 13.15 16.69
C SER A 48 -10.12 14.42 17.52
N GLU A 49 -10.08 14.30 18.85
CA GLU A 49 -9.96 15.40 19.80
C GLU A 49 -8.57 16.06 19.76
N PHE A 50 -7.58 15.41 19.16
CA PHE A 50 -6.24 15.96 18.96
C PHE A 50 -6.21 17.01 17.83
N TYR A 51 -7.18 16.99 16.91
CA TYR A 51 -7.20 17.83 15.71
C TYR A 51 -8.29 18.91 15.76
N LYS A 52 -8.33 19.69 16.85
CA LYS A 52 -9.33 20.76 17.05
C LYS A 52 -9.04 22.03 16.23
N ASP A 53 -7.83 22.14 15.72
CA ASP A 53 -7.25 23.31 15.05
C ASP A 53 -7.24 23.18 13.51
N GLN A 54 -8.10 22.34 12.93
CA GLN A 54 -8.12 22.13 11.49
C GLN A 54 -8.53 23.40 10.73
N VAL A 55 -7.63 23.82 9.85
CA VAL A 55 -7.84 24.92 8.90
C VAL A 55 -8.08 24.36 7.49
N PRO A 56 -8.89 24.99 6.61
CA PRO A 56 -9.21 24.40 5.29
C PRO A 56 -8.01 24.21 4.36
N SER A 57 -7.00 25.07 4.46
CA SER A 57 -5.83 25.07 3.59
C SER A 57 -4.75 24.11 4.09
N TRP A 58 -4.26 23.24 3.21
CA TRP A 58 -3.37 22.12 3.58
C TRP A 58 -1.95 22.57 3.91
N GLU A 59 -1.49 23.66 3.30
CA GLU A 59 -0.19 24.27 3.59
C GLU A 59 -0.07 24.67 5.07
N PHE A 60 -1.19 24.96 5.72
CA PHE A 60 -1.27 25.25 7.15
C PHE A 60 -1.54 24.01 8.03
N ARG A 61 -1.61 22.82 7.42
CA ARG A 61 -1.70 21.52 8.10
C ARG A 61 -0.35 20.78 8.13
N VAL A 62 0.73 21.44 7.70
CA VAL A 62 2.09 20.87 7.68
C VAL A 62 2.87 21.30 8.91
N PHE A 63 3.39 20.34 9.66
CA PHE A 63 4.09 20.57 10.92
C PHE A 63 5.41 19.80 10.97
N PRO A 64 6.40 20.26 11.77
CA PRO A 64 7.52 19.41 12.15
C PRO A 64 7.02 18.18 12.92
N LEU A 65 7.80 17.09 12.92
CA LEU A 65 7.50 15.91 13.75
C LEU A 65 7.49 16.31 15.24
N ASP A 66 6.32 16.25 15.88
CA ASP A 66 6.11 16.47 17.31
C ASP A 66 6.33 15.16 18.11
N VAL A 67 6.21 15.24 19.45
CA VAL A 67 6.48 14.09 20.33
C VAL A 67 5.49 12.96 20.05
N GLU A 68 4.21 13.28 19.93
CA GLU A 68 3.17 12.29 19.72
C GLU A 68 3.31 11.61 18.35
N ALA A 69 3.62 12.36 17.30
CA ALA A 69 3.85 11.81 15.97
C ALA A 69 5.11 10.95 15.93
N LYS A 70 6.18 11.37 16.64
CA LYS A 70 7.40 10.58 16.79
C LYS A 70 7.14 9.26 17.51
N ASP A 71 6.38 9.27 18.60
CA ASP A 71 6.04 8.07 19.36
C ASP A 71 5.18 7.10 18.53
N PHE A 72 4.22 7.63 17.78
CA PHE A 72 3.39 6.85 16.86
C PHE A 72 4.25 6.14 15.82
N VAL A 73 5.09 6.90 15.08
CA VAL A 73 5.88 6.34 13.98
C VAL A 73 7.00 5.41 14.47
N THR A 74 7.59 5.69 15.63
CA THR A 74 8.58 4.77 16.23
C THR A 74 7.93 3.44 16.61
N SER A 75 6.69 3.47 17.09
CA SER A 75 5.94 2.24 17.40
C SER A 75 5.54 1.50 16.13
N LEU A 76 5.15 2.21 15.07
CA LEU A 76 4.85 1.64 13.76
C LEU A 76 6.08 0.95 13.15
N ASN A 77 7.22 1.64 13.11
CA ASN A 77 8.49 1.10 12.62
C ASN A 77 8.85 -0.22 13.32
N ARG A 78 8.68 -0.31 14.64
CA ARG A 78 8.91 -1.56 15.40
C ARG A 78 7.97 -2.70 14.99
N ILE A 79 6.71 -2.40 14.71
CA ILE A 79 5.73 -3.40 14.24
C ILE A 79 6.14 -3.91 12.85
N ASP A 80 6.59 -3.01 11.98
CA ASP A 80 6.95 -3.32 10.60
C ASP A 80 8.38 -3.87 10.45
N GLY A 81 9.19 -3.80 11.52
CA GLY A 81 10.55 -4.33 11.57
C GLY A 81 11.62 -3.36 11.04
N PHE A 82 11.36 -2.06 11.06
CA PHE A 82 12.34 -1.02 10.76
C PHE A 82 13.09 -0.58 12.02
N ASP A 83 14.41 -0.44 11.90
CA ASP A 83 15.28 0.06 12.97
C ASP A 83 15.43 1.60 12.95
N ASP A 84 14.92 2.25 11.91
CA ASP A 84 14.95 3.69 11.73
C ASP A 84 14.23 4.43 12.86
N ILE A 85 14.85 5.50 13.36
CA ILE A 85 14.32 6.36 14.43
C ILE A 85 14.05 7.75 13.85
N PRO A 86 12.78 8.09 13.59
CA PRO A 86 12.46 9.35 12.94
C PRO A 86 12.77 10.55 13.84
N SER A 87 13.29 11.62 13.23
CA SER A 87 13.56 12.90 13.89
C SER A 87 12.85 14.04 13.18
N SER A 88 12.63 15.15 13.89
CA SER A 88 12.02 16.34 13.31
C SER A 88 12.90 16.94 12.20
N SER A 89 12.30 17.31 11.07
CA SER A 89 13.01 17.92 9.95
C SER A 89 12.91 19.44 9.99
N GLY A 90 14.03 20.13 9.73
CA GLY A 90 14.04 21.58 9.49
C GLY A 90 13.35 22.00 8.20
N SER A 91 13.06 21.05 7.30
CA SER A 91 12.52 21.30 5.96
C SER A 91 10.99 21.35 5.90
N TRP A 92 10.29 21.26 7.04
CA TRP A 92 8.82 21.23 7.09
C TRP A 92 8.15 22.45 6.44
N LYS A 93 8.75 23.65 6.54
CA LYS A 93 8.24 24.86 5.87
C LYS A 93 8.38 24.80 4.35
N ILE A 94 9.46 24.17 3.86
CA ILE A 94 9.65 23.95 2.43
C ILE A 94 8.56 23.00 1.93
N VAL A 95 8.32 21.90 2.66
CA VAL A 95 7.23 20.98 2.34
C VAL A 95 5.87 21.69 2.35
N ALA A 96 5.61 22.61 3.29
CA ALA A 96 4.37 23.38 3.33
C ALA A 96 4.11 24.19 2.04
N GLU A 97 5.15 24.87 1.52
CA GLU A 97 5.05 25.59 0.24
C GLU A 97 4.89 24.63 -0.94
N GLU A 98 5.54 23.47 -0.91
CA GLU A 98 5.36 22.47 -1.97
C GLU A 98 3.96 21.83 -1.96
N ILE A 99 3.36 21.63 -0.78
CA ILE A 99 1.97 21.17 -0.64
C ILE A 99 0.99 22.18 -1.26
N LYS A 100 1.25 23.48 -1.12
CA LYS A 100 0.46 24.52 -1.81
C LYS A 100 0.54 24.35 -3.33
N SER A 101 1.73 24.06 -3.86
CA SER A 101 1.93 23.77 -5.28
C SER A 101 1.24 22.48 -5.73
N VAL A 102 1.23 21.44 -4.89
CA VAL A 102 0.50 20.18 -5.15
C VAL A 102 -1.01 20.44 -5.25
N LYS A 103 -1.59 21.16 -4.28
CA LYS A 103 -3.02 21.52 -4.26
C LYS A 103 -3.47 22.21 -5.54
N ALA A 104 -2.63 23.10 -6.09
CA ALA A 104 -2.92 23.81 -7.33
C ALA A 104 -2.97 22.90 -8.58
N LYS A 105 -2.30 21.73 -8.55
CA LYS A 105 -2.20 20.79 -9.68
C LYS A 105 -3.20 19.63 -9.62
N LEU A 106 -3.79 19.38 -8.45
CA LEU A 106 -4.71 18.26 -8.27
C LEU A 106 -6.12 18.55 -8.83
N PRO A 107 -6.84 17.52 -9.34
CA PRO A 107 -8.23 17.67 -9.73
C PRO A 107 -9.10 18.17 -8.57
N LYS A 108 -10.12 19.00 -8.87
CA LYS A 108 -10.99 19.59 -7.83
C LYS A 108 -11.67 18.55 -6.93
N SER A 109 -12.11 17.41 -7.48
CA SER A 109 -12.72 16.33 -6.71
C SER A 109 -11.73 15.70 -5.71
N ILE A 110 -10.46 15.57 -6.10
CA ILE A 110 -9.39 15.08 -5.22
C ILE A 110 -9.06 16.12 -4.15
N ASN A 111 -8.97 17.40 -4.51
CA ASN A 111 -8.80 18.50 -3.56
C ASN A 111 -9.91 18.54 -2.50
N LYS A 112 -11.16 18.26 -2.90
CA LYS A 112 -12.29 18.18 -1.98
C LYS A 112 -12.10 17.05 -0.96
N LEU A 113 -11.77 15.84 -1.43
CA LEU A 113 -11.54 14.69 -0.55
C LEU A 113 -10.39 14.94 0.43
N LEU A 114 -9.24 15.45 -0.05
CA LEU A 114 -8.09 15.75 0.80
C LEU A 114 -8.44 16.81 1.86
N THR A 115 -9.20 17.84 1.50
CA THR A 115 -9.65 18.87 2.46
C THR A 115 -10.50 18.26 3.58
N GLU A 116 -11.31 17.26 3.26
CA GLU A 116 -12.20 16.58 4.20
C GLU A 116 -11.47 15.56 5.09
N PHE A 117 -10.56 14.77 4.51
CA PHE A 117 -10.02 13.58 5.17
C PHE A 117 -8.56 13.69 5.63
N LEU A 118 -7.76 14.60 5.07
CA LEU A 118 -6.36 14.76 5.47
C LEU A 118 -6.23 15.79 6.58
N PHE A 119 -6.08 15.33 7.82
CA PHE A 119 -6.11 16.20 8.99
C PHE A 119 -4.78 16.91 9.22
N ARG A 120 -3.66 16.23 8.98
CA ARG A 120 -2.32 16.77 9.23
C ARG A 120 -1.24 16.10 8.38
N ILE A 121 -0.18 16.83 8.07
CA ILE A 121 1.06 16.32 7.48
C ILE A 121 2.20 16.64 8.46
N TYR A 122 2.94 15.63 8.87
CA TYR A 122 4.16 15.76 9.65
C TYR A 122 5.37 15.56 8.76
N VAL A 123 6.44 16.29 9.04
CA VAL A 123 7.69 16.19 8.28
C VAL A 123 8.83 15.77 9.20
N CYS A 124 9.51 14.70 8.81
CA CYS A 124 10.60 14.09 9.55
C CYS A 124 11.83 13.81 8.67
N GLU A 125 12.85 13.26 9.29
CA GLU A 125 14.03 12.65 8.66
C GLU A 125 14.17 11.24 9.23
N ASN A 126 14.75 10.33 8.44
CA ASN A 126 15.05 8.95 8.84
C ASN A 126 13.78 8.17 9.21
N LEU A 127 12.79 8.21 8.31
CA LEU A 127 11.54 7.47 8.45
C LEU A 127 11.73 5.96 8.26
N GLY A 128 12.69 5.55 7.43
CA GLY A 128 12.83 4.19 6.88
C GLY A 128 12.07 3.98 5.56
N GLY A 129 11.28 4.97 5.14
CA GLY A 129 10.50 4.99 3.89
C GLY A 129 10.29 6.42 3.37
N SER A 130 9.41 6.61 2.39
CA SER A 130 9.09 7.96 1.86
C SER A 130 8.02 8.68 2.67
N ALA A 131 6.99 7.95 3.11
CA ALA A 131 5.92 8.44 3.97
C ALA A 131 5.20 7.25 4.62
N VAL A 132 4.38 7.55 5.63
CA VAL A 132 3.42 6.62 6.23
C VAL A 132 2.13 7.38 6.57
N SER A 133 1.03 6.66 6.67
CA SER A 133 -0.28 7.20 7.04
C SER A 133 -0.78 6.62 8.36
N GLY A 134 -1.51 7.44 9.11
CA GLY A 134 -2.32 7.01 10.23
C GLY A 134 -3.77 7.46 10.10
N PHE A 135 -4.64 6.89 10.93
CA PHE A 135 -6.09 7.07 10.85
C PHE A 135 -6.62 7.74 12.11
N VAL A 136 -7.55 8.66 11.92
CA VAL A 136 -8.18 9.41 13.00
C VAL A 136 -9.61 8.92 13.17
N TYR A 137 -9.98 8.61 14.41
CA TYR A 137 -11.25 8.02 14.77
C TYR A 137 -12.10 8.96 15.62
N ARG A 138 -13.41 8.94 15.35
CA ARG A 138 -14.45 9.61 16.13
C ARG A 138 -15.63 8.67 16.28
N ASN A 139 -16.17 8.54 17.49
CA ASN A 139 -17.34 7.69 17.79
C ASN A 139 -17.21 6.26 17.23
N GLY A 140 -16.01 5.68 17.34
CA GLY A 140 -15.76 4.32 16.88
C GLY A 140 -15.61 4.14 15.37
N ARG A 141 -15.54 5.20 14.56
CA ARG A 141 -15.31 5.12 13.11
C ARG A 141 -14.14 5.99 12.65
N ALA A 142 -13.43 5.55 11.62
CA ALA A 142 -12.40 6.37 10.99
C ALA A 142 -13.06 7.53 10.23
N THR A 143 -12.59 8.76 10.45
CA THR A 143 -13.14 9.98 9.84
C THR A 143 -12.13 10.71 8.97
N GLY A 144 -10.89 10.22 8.89
CA GLY A 144 -9.78 10.88 8.22
C GLY A 144 -8.45 10.28 8.68
N GLY A 145 -7.37 11.00 8.44
CA GLY A 145 -6.04 10.52 8.75
C GLY A 145 -4.99 11.62 8.71
N PHE A 146 -3.76 11.24 9.02
CA PHE A 146 -2.59 12.09 8.93
C PHE A 146 -1.50 11.37 8.15
N VAL A 147 -0.58 12.14 7.60
CA VAL A 147 0.60 11.62 6.87
C VAL A 147 1.85 12.05 7.62
N ILE A 148 2.82 11.15 7.76
CA ILE A 148 4.17 11.46 8.23
C ILE A 148 5.10 11.23 7.05
N LEU A 149 5.83 12.26 6.65
CA LEU A 149 6.58 12.31 5.41
C LEU A 149 8.07 12.51 5.70
N ASP A 150 8.91 11.74 5.02
CA ASP A 150 10.36 11.92 5.12
C ASP A 150 10.80 13.06 4.19
N SER A 151 11.42 14.10 4.75
CA SER A 151 11.92 15.25 4.00
C SER A 151 12.97 14.89 2.94
N GLN A 152 13.61 13.71 3.02
CA GLN A 152 14.53 13.21 1.99
C GLN A 152 13.85 13.03 0.63
N ILE A 153 12.52 12.95 0.57
CA ILE A 153 11.80 12.93 -0.72
C ILE A 153 12.11 14.18 -1.57
N LEU A 154 12.47 15.30 -0.93
CA LEU A 154 12.84 16.54 -1.60
C LEU A 154 14.20 16.44 -2.30
N ASN A 155 14.90 15.31 -2.21
CA ASN A 155 16.20 15.12 -2.86
C ASN A 155 16.08 14.55 -4.28
N LYS A 156 14.89 14.12 -4.72
CA LYS A 156 14.68 13.47 -6.01
C LYS A 156 13.50 14.08 -6.77
N ASN A 157 13.62 14.18 -8.08
CA ASN A 157 12.47 14.47 -8.93
C ASN A 157 11.55 13.24 -9.04
N ALA A 158 10.38 13.41 -9.67
CA ALA A 158 9.35 12.39 -9.76
C ALA A 158 9.86 11.06 -10.33
N ASN A 159 10.54 11.08 -11.49
CA ASN A 159 11.04 9.89 -12.19
C ASN A 159 12.18 9.21 -11.41
N ASP A 160 13.10 10.00 -10.84
CA ASP A 160 14.22 9.48 -10.06
C ASP A 160 13.73 8.85 -8.75
N TRP A 161 12.75 9.46 -8.09
CA TRP A 161 12.16 8.94 -6.87
C TRP A 161 11.44 7.61 -7.10
N ILE A 162 10.54 7.53 -8.08
CA ILE A 162 9.78 6.29 -8.32
C ILE A 162 10.70 5.16 -8.81
N SER A 163 11.72 5.49 -9.60
CA SER A 163 12.74 4.52 -10.00
C SER A 163 13.53 4.04 -8.79
N TYR A 164 13.96 4.93 -7.90
CA TYR A 164 14.63 4.56 -6.66
C TYR A 164 13.75 3.66 -5.77
N LYS A 165 12.47 4.01 -5.57
CA LYS A 165 11.49 3.18 -4.83
C LYS A 165 11.42 1.78 -5.42
N GLU A 166 11.22 1.66 -6.73
CA GLU A 166 11.12 0.35 -7.38
C GLU A 166 12.42 -0.47 -7.27
N ASN A 167 13.58 0.14 -7.50
CA ASN A 167 14.88 -0.56 -7.37
C ASN A 167 15.17 -1.00 -5.92
N SER A 168 14.57 -0.37 -4.91
CA SER A 168 14.81 -0.70 -3.49
C SER A 168 14.36 -2.12 -3.09
N ALA A 169 13.50 -2.76 -3.89
CA ALA A 169 13.13 -4.15 -3.68
C ALA A 169 14.25 -5.13 -4.05
N PHE A 170 15.21 -4.68 -4.86
CA PHE A 170 16.20 -5.53 -5.50
C PHE A 170 17.62 -5.26 -5.00
N LYS A 171 18.45 -6.29 -5.10
CA LYS A 171 19.90 -6.18 -4.91
C LYS A 171 20.52 -5.40 -6.06
N PRO A 172 21.56 -4.59 -5.82
CA PRO A 172 22.32 -3.97 -6.90
C PRO A 172 22.86 -5.00 -7.88
N GLY A 173 22.81 -4.70 -9.17
CA GLY A 173 23.25 -5.60 -10.23
C GLY A 173 23.40 -4.92 -11.59
N ASN A 174 23.40 -5.72 -12.66
CA ASN A 174 23.58 -5.30 -14.05
C ASN A 174 22.27 -4.88 -14.73
N ILE A 175 21.12 -5.23 -14.15
CA ILE A 175 19.81 -4.77 -14.59
C ILE A 175 19.37 -3.61 -13.70
N SER A 176 18.97 -2.51 -14.33
CA SER A 176 18.39 -1.35 -13.65
C SER A 176 16.97 -1.08 -14.10
N ILE A 177 16.13 -0.63 -13.18
CA ILE A 177 14.75 -0.24 -13.47
C ILE A 177 14.70 1.28 -13.60
N LYS A 178 14.03 1.77 -14.65
CA LYS A 178 13.66 3.18 -14.77
C LYS A 178 12.16 3.29 -14.96
N ILE A 179 11.53 4.17 -14.19
CA ILE A 179 10.12 4.47 -14.32
C ILE A 179 9.95 5.96 -14.65
N LYS A 180 9.14 6.24 -15.67
CA LYS A 180 8.74 7.58 -16.07
C LYS A 180 7.30 7.82 -15.64
N ILE A 181 7.10 8.69 -14.65
CA ILE A 181 5.78 9.18 -14.21
C ILE A 181 5.49 10.62 -14.64
N GLU A 182 6.51 11.36 -15.09
CA GLU A 182 6.37 12.72 -15.60
C GLU A 182 7.19 12.92 -16.88
N GLU A 183 6.70 13.79 -17.75
CA GLU A 183 7.49 14.37 -18.84
C GLU A 183 8.59 15.29 -18.29
N GLU A 184 9.63 15.55 -19.08
CA GLU A 184 10.84 16.27 -18.65
C GLU A 184 10.53 17.61 -17.94
N ASN A 185 9.68 18.45 -18.54
CA ASN A 185 9.27 19.75 -17.97
C ASN A 185 8.43 19.63 -16.69
N SER A 186 7.86 18.45 -16.41
CA SER A 186 7.07 18.17 -15.22
C SER A 186 7.80 17.25 -14.24
N ASN A 187 9.01 16.81 -14.56
CA ASN A 187 9.80 15.92 -13.71
C ASN A 187 10.42 16.71 -12.55
N THR A 188 9.60 17.01 -11.54
CA THR A 188 9.91 17.91 -10.44
C THR A 188 9.72 17.21 -9.09
N LYS A 189 10.36 17.75 -8.04
CA LYS A 189 10.18 17.30 -6.65
C LYS A 189 8.72 17.43 -6.20
N VAL A 190 8.04 18.48 -6.65
CA VAL A 190 6.61 18.73 -6.38
C VAL A 190 5.74 17.59 -6.88
N ASN A 191 6.03 17.08 -8.08
CA ASN A 191 5.25 15.99 -8.66
C ASN A 191 5.61 14.62 -8.03
N ALA A 192 6.84 14.46 -7.51
CA ALA A 192 7.17 13.33 -6.62
C ALA A 192 6.32 13.38 -5.34
N LEU A 193 6.30 14.53 -4.66
CA LEU A 193 5.49 14.77 -3.46
C LEU A 193 4.00 14.53 -3.74
N MET A 194 3.47 14.98 -4.88
CA MET A 194 2.08 14.74 -5.27
C MET A 194 1.77 13.24 -5.36
N TYR A 195 2.64 12.46 -6.01
CA TYR A 195 2.44 11.02 -6.15
C TYR A 195 2.48 10.31 -4.78
N ILE A 196 3.46 10.64 -3.95
CA ILE A 196 3.59 10.11 -2.58
C ILE A 196 2.35 10.45 -1.76
N LEU A 197 1.94 11.72 -1.74
CA LEU A 197 0.78 12.17 -0.97
C LEU A 197 -0.50 11.47 -1.43
N LEU A 198 -0.69 11.26 -2.73
CA LEU A 198 -1.84 10.54 -3.26
C LEU A 198 -1.85 9.06 -2.85
N HIS A 199 -0.68 8.42 -2.81
CA HIS A 199 -0.54 7.05 -2.32
C HIS A 199 -0.97 6.97 -0.84
N GLU A 200 -0.37 7.80 0.02
CA GLU A 200 -0.69 7.89 1.44
C GLU A 200 -2.17 8.20 1.69
N PHE A 201 -2.71 9.15 0.91
CA PHE A 201 -4.11 9.49 0.97
C PHE A 201 -5.03 8.33 0.56
N GLY A 202 -4.57 7.46 -0.34
CA GLY A 202 -5.24 6.21 -0.68
C GLY A 202 -5.46 5.33 0.55
N HIS A 203 -4.47 5.16 1.43
CA HIS A 203 -4.66 4.44 2.69
C HIS A 203 -5.74 5.09 3.57
N ILE A 204 -5.67 6.42 3.74
CA ILE A 204 -6.63 7.18 4.56
C ILE A 204 -8.06 6.95 4.04
N ILE A 205 -8.27 7.09 2.73
CA ILE A 205 -9.56 6.88 2.08
C ILE A 205 -10.04 5.44 2.21
N SER A 206 -9.15 4.46 2.07
CA SER A 206 -9.49 3.04 2.21
C SER A 206 -10.20 2.77 3.53
N VAL A 207 -9.63 3.26 4.64
CA VAL A 207 -10.16 3.04 5.98
C VAL A 207 -11.34 3.96 6.29
N SER A 208 -11.24 5.26 5.99
CA SER A 208 -12.29 6.24 6.32
C SER A 208 -13.59 6.03 5.52
N SER A 209 -13.49 5.42 4.33
CA SER A 209 -14.65 5.09 3.48
C SER A 209 -15.14 3.65 3.67
N GLY A 210 -14.56 2.89 4.60
CA GLY A 210 -14.94 1.49 4.87
C GLY A 210 -14.68 0.54 3.71
N ILE A 211 -13.72 0.86 2.83
CA ILE A 211 -13.31 -0.01 1.73
C ILE A 211 -12.37 -1.09 2.25
N GLY A 212 -11.37 -0.69 3.03
CA GLY A 212 -10.44 -1.55 3.75
C GLY A 212 -10.91 -1.85 5.18
N PRO A 213 -10.29 -2.84 5.84
CA PRO A 213 -10.59 -3.18 7.23
C PRO A 213 -10.10 -2.10 8.21
N ASP A 214 -10.75 -2.02 9.38
CA ASP A 214 -10.33 -1.12 10.47
C ASP A 214 -9.05 -1.65 11.16
N PHE A 215 -8.05 -0.78 11.29
CA PHE A 215 -6.79 -1.05 11.98
C PHE A 215 -6.92 -1.24 13.49
N ARG A 216 -8.08 -0.94 14.10
CA ARG A 216 -8.36 -1.24 15.51
C ARG A 216 -9.03 -2.60 15.73
N GLY A 217 -9.38 -3.31 14.66
CA GLY A 217 -9.95 -4.65 14.75
C GLY A 217 -8.90 -5.68 15.15
N LYS A 218 -9.33 -6.74 15.88
CA LYS A 218 -8.44 -7.85 16.28
C LYS A 218 -7.81 -8.60 15.10
N THR A 219 -8.53 -8.67 13.99
CA THR A 219 -8.14 -9.34 12.75
C THR A 219 -8.51 -8.46 11.56
N ARG A 220 -7.73 -8.52 10.47
CA ARG A 220 -8.03 -7.79 9.23
C ARG A 220 -8.29 -8.77 8.09
N LYS A 221 -9.54 -8.81 7.62
CA LYS A 221 -9.99 -9.71 6.54
C LYS A 221 -10.27 -8.89 5.28
N PHE A 222 -9.71 -9.33 4.16
CA PHE A 222 -9.82 -8.63 2.87
C PHE A 222 -10.70 -9.38 1.87
N GLU A 223 -10.75 -10.71 1.95
CA GLU A 223 -11.46 -11.59 1.00
C GLU A 223 -12.92 -11.20 0.68
N ASN A 224 -13.65 -10.68 1.68
CA ASN A 224 -15.07 -10.38 1.57
C ASN A 224 -15.34 -8.89 1.26
N LEU A 225 -14.31 -8.06 1.19
CA LEU A 225 -14.44 -6.64 0.88
C LEU A 225 -14.46 -6.46 -0.64
N PRO A 226 -15.46 -5.75 -1.22
CA PRO A 226 -15.66 -5.71 -2.66
C PRO A 226 -14.43 -5.31 -3.49
N PHE A 227 -13.58 -4.42 -2.97
CA PHE A 227 -12.38 -3.98 -3.67
C PHE A 227 -11.31 -5.08 -3.78
N TYR A 228 -11.21 -5.96 -2.79
CA TYR A 228 -10.14 -6.95 -2.66
C TYR A 228 -10.57 -8.37 -3.05
N GLN A 229 -11.88 -8.59 -3.12
CA GLN A 229 -12.50 -9.87 -3.43
C GLN A 229 -11.92 -10.49 -4.71
N GLY A 230 -11.43 -11.73 -4.59
CA GLY A 230 -10.80 -12.46 -5.69
C GLY A 230 -9.37 -12.01 -5.98
N ILE A 231 -8.73 -11.25 -5.09
CA ILE A 231 -7.33 -10.83 -5.22
C ILE A 231 -6.58 -11.12 -3.92
N TRP A 232 -7.11 -10.64 -2.78
CA TRP A 232 -6.48 -10.77 -1.47
C TRP A 232 -7.34 -11.62 -0.53
N LYS A 233 -6.68 -12.49 0.25
CA LYS A 233 -7.28 -13.30 1.32
C LYS A 233 -7.12 -12.59 2.66
N SER A 234 -5.86 -12.29 3.01
CA SER A 234 -5.45 -11.45 4.12
C SER A 234 -4.60 -10.28 3.62
N GLU A 235 -4.08 -9.46 4.53
CA GLU A 235 -3.13 -8.39 4.19
C GLU A 235 -1.94 -8.89 3.37
N LYS A 236 -1.35 -10.01 3.80
CA LYS A 236 -0.09 -10.52 3.25
C LYS A 236 -0.27 -11.69 2.29
N LYS A 237 -1.49 -12.22 2.11
CA LYS A 237 -1.78 -13.40 1.28
C LYS A 237 -2.72 -13.07 0.14
N SER A 238 -2.26 -13.36 -1.08
CA SER A 238 -3.05 -13.21 -2.30
C SER A 238 -3.49 -14.58 -2.85
N ILE A 239 -4.58 -14.61 -3.62
CA ILE A 239 -4.96 -15.83 -4.35
C ILE A 239 -3.93 -16.21 -5.44
N TYR A 240 -3.05 -15.27 -5.82
CA TYR A 240 -2.04 -15.46 -6.86
C TYR A 240 -0.73 -16.10 -6.34
N ASP A 241 -0.58 -16.24 -5.01
CA ASP A 241 0.65 -16.74 -4.36
C ASP A 241 0.98 -18.17 -4.74
N ASP A 242 -0.02 -19.04 -4.82
CA ASP A 242 0.18 -20.46 -5.12
C ASP A 242 0.12 -20.75 -6.64
N SER A 243 -0.26 -19.75 -7.43
CA SER A 243 -0.54 -19.88 -8.87
C SER A 243 0.46 -19.09 -9.72
N GLN A 244 0.06 -17.92 -10.21
CA GLN A 244 0.76 -17.18 -11.24
C GLN A 244 1.92 -16.33 -10.71
N PHE A 245 1.86 -15.85 -9.46
CA PHE A 245 2.83 -14.90 -8.92
C PHE A 245 3.51 -15.40 -7.64
N ARG A 246 4.12 -16.59 -7.73
CA ARG A 246 4.77 -17.28 -6.60
C ARG A 246 5.88 -16.50 -5.91
N LEU A 247 6.56 -15.61 -6.62
CA LEU A 247 7.63 -14.77 -6.06
C LEU A 247 7.11 -13.59 -5.24
N ARG A 248 5.83 -13.24 -5.33
CA ARG A 248 5.24 -12.06 -4.68
C ARG A 248 5.57 -11.94 -3.19
N PRO A 249 5.46 -13.00 -2.35
CA PRO A 249 5.77 -12.90 -0.92
C PRO A 249 7.23 -12.57 -0.60
N ALA A 250 8.16 -12.80 -1.54
CA ALA A 250 9.57 -12.51 -1.38
C ALA A 250 9.93 -11.05 -1.75
N ILE A 251 9.03 -10.32 -2.41
CA ILE A 251 9.26 -8.95 -2.87
C ILE A 251 9.04 -8.00 -1.71
N LYS A 252 10.12 -7.43 -1.20
CA LYS A 252 10.10 -6.47 -0.09
C LYS A 252 10.83 -5.19 -0.49
N PHE A 253 10.08 -4.10 -0.61
CA PHE A 253 10.65 -2.78 -0.90
C PHE A 253 11.53 -2.31 0.28
N TYR A 254 12.48 -1.43 -0.01
CA TYR A 254 13.45 -0.88 0.96
C TYR A 254 14.30 -1.94 1.70
N SER A 255 14.45 -3.14 1.14
CA SER A 255 15.19 -4.24 1.78
C SER A 255 16.25 -4.89 0.91
N SER A 256 16.31 -4.57 -0.39
CA SER A 256 17.19 -5.24 -1.36
C SER A 256 17.14 -6.78 -1.27
N SER A 257 15.92 -7.31 -1.16
CA SER A 257 15.68 -8.73 -0.84
C SER A 257 15.97 -9.69 -2.00
N LEU A 258 15.74 -9.27 -3.25
CA LEU A 258 15.77 -10.16 -4.43
C LEU A 258 16.79 -9.74 -5.49
N ALA A 259 17.42 -10.70 -6.17
CA ALA A 259 18.25 -10.41 -7.34
C ALA A 259 17.35 -10.17 -8.56
N LEU A 260 17.42 -8.99 -9.18
CA LEU A 260 16.56 -8.65 -10.31
C LEU A 260 16.91 -9.46 -11.57
N GLU A 261 18.20 -9.70 -11.80
CA GLU A 261 18.75 -10.45 -12.94
C GLU A 261 18.09 -11.82 -13.11
N GLU A 262 17.89 -12.51 -11.99
CA GLU A 262 17.37 -13.87 -11.95
C GLU A 262 15.83 -13.91 -12.02
N ASN A 263 15.17 -12.82 -11.64
CA ASN A 263 13.74 -12.86 -11.31
C ASN A 263 12.86 -11.94 -12.18
N TRP A 264 13.42 -10.97 -12.93
CA TRP A 264 12.61 -9.96 -13.62
C TRP A 264 11.58 -10.55 -14.58
N ASN A 265 11.93 -11.65 -15.27
CA ASN A 265 11.07 -12.38 -16.21
C ASN A 265 9.89 -13.08 -15.54
N SER A 266 10.01 -13.36 -14.24
CA SER A 266 8.99 -14.00 -13.39
C SER A 266 8.23 -12.97 -12.54
N ILE A 267 8.59 -11.69 -12.65
CA ILE A 267 7.96 -10.58 -11.93
C ILE A 267 7.14 -9.72 -12.89
N TYR A 268 7.79 -9.06 -13.85
CA TYR A 268 7.12 -8.03 -14.65
C TYR A 268 6.16 -8.57 -15.71
N PRO A 269 6.52 -9.60 -16.49
CA PRO A 269 5.54 -10.24 -17.40
C PRO A 269 4.35 -10.85 -16.65
N VAL A 270 4.58 -11.42 -15.45
CA VAL A 270 3.50 -11.95 -14.60
C VAL A 270 2.58 -10.83 -14.15
N LEU A 271 3.14 -9.67 -13.79
CA LEU A 271 2.37 -8.49 -13.40
C LEU A 271 1.35 -8.12 -14.48
N GLU A 272 1.67 -8.22 -15.77
CA GLU A 272 0.74 -7.91 -16.88
C GLU A 272 -0.52 -8.79 -16.89
N THR A 273 -0.40 -10.03 -16.41
CA THR A 273 -1.50 -11.01 -16.39
C THR A 273 -2.26 -11.06 -15.06
N THR A 274 -1.80 -10.31 -14.05
CA THR A 274 -2.42 -10.24 -12.72
C THR A 274 -3.13 -8.89 -12.52
N PRO A 275 -4.09 -8.80 -11.59
CA PRO A 275 -4.88 -7.59 -11.35
C PRO A 275 -4.13 -6.59 -10.45
N PHE A 276 -2.81 -6.45 -10.61
CA PHE A 276 -2.00 -5.49 -9.86
C PHE A 276 -1.60 -4.34 -10.81
N PRO A 277 -1.89 -3.07 -10.47
CA PRO A 277 -1.49 -1.93 -11.29
C PRO A 277 0.03 -1.70 -11.32
N THR A 278 0.73 -1.94 -10.20
CA THR A 278 2.18 -1.74 -10.05
C THR A 278 2.79 -2.90 -9.26
N LEU A 279 4.10 -3.06 -9.27
CA LEU A 279 4.74 -4.08 -8.43
C LEU A 279 4.50 -3.79 -6.93
N TYR A 280 4.55 -2.52 -6.53
CA TYR A 280 4.25 -2.11 -5.17
C TYR A 280 2.82 -2.50 -4.76
N SER A 281 1.84 -2.40 -5.66
CA SER A 281 0.47 -2.82 -5.36
C SER A 281 0.30 -4.33 -5.10
N ALA A 282 1.32 -5.13 -5.40
CA ALA A 282 1.33 -6.57 -5.16
C ALA A 282 2.00 -6.95 -3.83
N THR A 283 2.56 -6.01 -3.07
CA THR A 283 3.27 -6.32 -1.81
C THR A 283 2.29 -6.76 -0.71
N ASN A 284 1.20 -6.02 -0.52
CA ASN A 284 0.15 -6.30 0.44
C ASN A 284 -1.19 -5.66 0.01
N ALA A 285 -2.26 -6.04 0.69
CA ALA A 285 -3.61 -5.59 0.37
C ALA A 285 -3.81 -4.08 0.64
N ASP A 286 -3.18 -3.49 1.66
CA ASP A 286 -3.33 -2.05 1.93
C ASP A 286 -2.70 -1.22 0.80
N ASP A 287 -1.49 -1.57 0.38
CA ASP A 287 -0.77 -0.98 -0.76
C ASP A 287 -1.52 -1.20 -2.08
N PHE A 288 -2.24 -2.32 -2.22
CA PHE A 288 -3.05 -2.58 -3.40
C PHE A 288 -4.11 -1.50 -3.63
N PHE A 289 -4.81 -1.07 -2.58
CA PHE A 289 -5.76 0.04 -2.71
C PHE A 289 -5.05 1.36 -2.93
N ALA A 290 -4.03 1.68 -2.13
CA ALA A 290 -3.31 2.95 -2.23
C ALA A 290 -2.69 3.17 -3.61
N GLU A 291 -2.01 2.15 -4.16
CA GLU A 291 -1.42 2.17 -5.50
C GLU A 291 -2.49 2.21 -6.60
N SER A 292 -3.62 1.51 -6.42
CA SER A 292 -4.73 1.60 -7.37
C SER A 292 -5.33 3.01 -7.39
N PHE A 293 -5.46 3.65 -6.23
CA PHE A 293 -5.98 5.01 -6.11
C PHE A 293 -5.05 6.03 -6.77
N VAL A 294 -3.76 6.06 -6.41
CA VAL A 294 -2.79 6.98 -7.04
C VAL A 294 -2.66 6.69 -8.53
N SER A 295 -2.65 5.42 -8.96
CA SER A 295 -2.60 5.07 -10.38
C SER A 295 -3.84 5.58 -11.12
N TYR A 296 -5.03 5.49 -10.52
CA TYR A 296 -6.25 6.01 -11.12
C TYR A 296 -6.17 7.54 -11.28
N VAL A 297 -5.79 8.27 -10.23
CA VAL A 297 -5.67 9.73 -10.29
C VAL A 297 -4.61 10.14 -11.31
N HIS A 298 -3.42 9.55 -11.24
CA HIS A 298 -2.26 9.89 -12.07
C HIS A 298 -2.47 9.55 -13.55
N VAL A 299 -2.83 8.29 -13.85
CA VAL A 299 -2.92 7.78 -15.22
C VAL A 299 -4.28 8.10 -15.84
N ILE A 300 -5.39 7.84 -15.13
CA ILE A 300 -6.73 7.98 -15.70
C ILE A 300 -7.21 9.44 -15.65
N MET A 301 -7.17 10.10 -14.49
CA MET A 301 -7.73 11.44 -14.35
C MET A 301 -6.82 12.53 -14.90
N GLN A 302 -5.53 12.46 -14.58
CA GLN A 302 -4.55 13.49 -14.98
C GLN A 302 -3.87 13.19 -16.32
N LYS A 303 -4.07 11.99 -16.89
CA LYS A 303 -3.48 11.56 -18.17
C LYS A 303 -1.94 11.67 -18.19
N ARG A 304 -1.30 11.39 -17.05
CA ARG A 304 0.16 11.43 -16.90
C ARG A 304 0.77 10.07 -17.27
N PRO A 305 2.02 10.05 -17.77
CA PRO A 305 2.67 8.79 -18.11
C PRO A 305 2.91 7.94 -16.86
N TRP A 306 2.99 6.63 -17.06
CA TRP A 306 3.57 5.69 -16.11
C TRP A 306 4.12 4.55 -16.95
N GLU A 307 5.42 4.57 -17.16
CA GLU A 307 6.13 3.61 -18.01
C GLU A 307 7.33 3.05 -17.26
N LEU A 308 7.39 1.74 -17.15
CA LEU A 308 8.53 1.02 -16.55
C LEU A 308 9.37 0.42 -17.67
N ALA A 309 10.68 0.59 -17.58
CA ALA A 309 11.63 -0.05 -18.49
C ALA A 309 12.80 -0.67 -17.72
N LEU A 310 13.20 -1.87 -18.14
CA LEU A 310 14.38 -2.56 -17.65
C LEU A 310 15.54 -2.35 -18.61
N PHE A 311 16.71 -2.06 -18.07
CA PHE A 311 17.94 -1.86 -18.83
C PHE A 311 19.03 -2.79 -18.35
N GLU A 312 19.62 -3.55 -19.27
CA GLU A 312 20.83 -4.34 -19.06
C GLU A 312 21.96 -3.73 -19.88
N LYS A 313 23.07 -3.34 -19.23
CA LYS A 313 24.22 -2.70 -19.89
C LYS A 313 23.83 -1.52 -20.81
N GLY A 314 22.84 -0.74 -20.38
CA GLY A 314 22.31 0.42 -21.11
C GLY A 314 21.31 0.09 -22.23
N LYS A 315 21.11 -1.18 -22.58
CA LYS A 315 20.11 -1.60 -23.56
C LYS A 315 18.77 -1.90 -22.87
N LYS A 316 17.69 -1.33 -23.39
CA LYS A 316 16.33 -1.66 -22.93
C LYS A 316 15.99 -3.10 -23.30
N ILE A 317 15.66 -3.93 -22.32
CA ILE A 317 15.34 -5.36 -22.50
C ILE A 317 13.86 -5.68 -22.28
N TYR A 318 13.14 -4.81 -21.56
CA TYR A 318 11.71 -4.97 -21.29
C TYR A 318 11.07 -3.60 -21.04
N GLN A 319 9.79 -3.48 -21.36
CA GLN A 319 9.00 -2.29 -21.07
C GLN A 319 7.56 -2.68 -20.79
N THR A 320 6.93 -2.01 -19.81
CA THR A 320 5.50 -2.15 -19.52
C THR A 320 4.93 -0.81 -19.07
N LYS A 321 3.60 -0.79 -18.89
CA LYS A 321 2.85 0.39 -18.42
C LYS A 321 2.12 0.07 -17.13
N ASN A 322 1.52 1.09 -16.53
CA ASN A 322 0.70 0.89 -15.35
C ASN A 322 -0.50 0.00 -15.67
N GLY A 323 -0.73 -1.01 -14.84
CA GLY A 323 -1.81 -1.96 -15.03
C GLY A 323 -3.20 -1.43 -14.71
N ILE A 324 -3.34 -0.21 -14.17
CA ILE A 324 -4.65 0.33 -13.73
C ILE A 324 -5.70 0.35 -14.84
N GLU A 325 -5.31 0.37 -16.12
CA GLU A 325 -6.22 0.35 -17.27
C GLU A 325 -6.69 -1.06 -17.66
N LYS A 326 -6.09 -2.12 -17.11
CA LYS A 326 -6.43 -3.53 -17.42
C LYS A 326 -7.92 -3.80 -17.18
N LYS A 327 -8.54 -4.63 -18.02
CA LYS A 327 -9.92 -5.08 -17.83
C LYS A 327 -10.15 -5.75 -16.48
N ALA A 328 -9.17 -6.49 -15.98
CA ALA A 328 -9.22 -7.15 -14.67
C ALA A 328 -9.40 -6.18 -13.48
N LEU A 329 -9.08 -4.89 -13.66
CA LEU A 329 -9.20 -3.85 -12.62
C LEU A 329 -10.43 -2.94 -12.79
N GLU A 330 -11.36 -3.29 -13.69
CA GLU A 330 -12.55 -2.47 -13.94
C GLU A 330 -13.42 -2.28 -12.68
N LYS A 331 -13.57 -3.33 -11.87
CA LYS A 331 -14.32 -3.26 -10.60
C LYS A 331 -13.68 -2.26 -9.63
N GLN A 332 -12.36 -2.33 -9.47
CA GLN A 332 -11.59 -1.45 -8.59
C GLN A 332 -11.67 0.01 -9.06
N ARG A 333 -11.53 0.26 -10.37
CA ARG A 333 -11.70 1.60 -10.95
C ARG A 333 -13.09 2.18 -10.64
N ARG A 334 -14.16 1.41 -10.83
CA ARG A 334 -15.53 1.86 -10.51
C ARG A 334 -15.73 2.20 -9.04
N ILE A 335 -15.12 1.43 -8.12
CA ILE A 335 -15.17 1.71 -6.68
C ILE A 335 -14.44 3.04 -6.38
N ILE A 336 -13.25 3.25 -6.94
CA ILE A 336 -12.49 4.50 -6.80
C ILE A 336 -13.29 5.69 -7.38
N GLU A 337 -13.86 5.54 -8.57
CA GLU A 337 -14.73 6.53 -9.21
C GLU A 337 -15.90 6.92 -8.33
N ASN A 338 -16.58 5.95 -7.71
CA ASN A 338 -17.71 6.21 -6.82
C ASN A 338 -17.29 7.02 -5.57
N ILE A 339 -16.10 6.77 -5.03
CA ILE A 339 -15.56 7.55 -3.90
C ILE A 339 -15.28 8.98 -4.34
N ILE A 340 -14.63 9.16 -5.49
CA ILE A 340 -14.26 10.48 -6.03
C ILE A 340 -15.49 11.32 -6.39
N ASN A 341 -16.52 10.68 -6.95
CA ASN A 341 -17.73 11.33 -7.43
C ASN A 341 -18.85 11.37 -6.39
N ARG A 342 -18.60 10.95 -5.14
CA ARG A 342 -19.63 10.92 -4.11
C ARG A 342 -20.26 12.32 -3.92
N PRO A 343 -21.60 12.40 -3.84
CA PRO A 343 -22.27 13.66 -3.55
C PRO A 343 -21.82 14.20 -2.19
N ASN A 344 -21.93 15.52 -1.98
CA ASN A 344 -21.75 16.09 -0.64
C ASN A 344 -22.75 15.41 0.31
N PRO A 345 -22.33 15.02 1.53
CA PRO A 345 -23.27 14.63 2.56
C PRO A 345 -24.30 15.73 2.84
#